data_AF-A0A2M6P194-F1
#
_entry.id   AF-A0A2M6P194-F1
#
_cell.length_a   1.000
_cell.length_b   1.000
_cell.length_c   1.000
_cell.angle_alpha   90.00
_cell.angle_beta   90.00
_cell.angle_gamma   90.00
#
_symmetry.space_group_name_H-M   'P 1'
#
loop_
_entity.id
_entity.type
_entity.pdbx_description
1 polymer ?
#
loop_
_entity_poly.entity_id
_entity_poly.type
_entity_poly.pdbx_seq_one_letter_code
_entity_poly.pdbx_strand_id
1 'polypeptide(L)'
;MLSIRRFFLFCGVFLCSFFIFSTVLAQEVFSDTTVSEDILINDDVDVDEETGEALDISLENIGSSVIEEVPSSFGLFFRGIRERISLMTTFNPVKKAEKRLQYALERENIAERILEESLDFAAQKKAQDMIDRSQAFIEKVHEQQEKWMNGQDDRAQQLLKNVANFELRREKLFDRLEEKLSDEQLIKFQEKRDVIEQKSQRLLNALDNENIPEEIRLHLQKVKERVEEHYDQQQEYKAGLLKAIQSGDATAVKELREQRHDENVIRFDEKKVQIQERKDVLRERAEDGDIQAQKEIRLLHSVVENGQKRVEEVKERVEERREDLKELIEYKREEIKEQKETVREEVKGRVEERREFIDEQGARVEIRREERLDSDGQIRIEERVREEDVNSDDDSDDDSDLD
;
A
#
# COMPACT_ATOMS: atom_id res chain seq x y z
N MET A 1 33.86 25.07 -37.31
CA MET A 1 33.76 24.95 -35.84
C MET A 1 32.76 25.91 -35.17
N LEU A 2 32.08 26.83 -35.88
CA LEU A 2 31.07 27.71 -35.27
C LEU A 2 29.64 27.12 -35.17
N SER A 3 29.32 26.02 -35.86
CA SER A 3 27.97 25.42 -35.81
C SER A 3 27.70 24.53 -34.59
N ILE A 4 28.72 23.95 -33.96
CA ILE A 4 28.51 23.00 -32.85
C ILE A 4 28.22 23.73 -31.53
N ARG A 5 28.74 24.96 -31.34
CA ARG A 5 28.47 25.77 -30.14
C ARG A 5 27.06 26.35 -30.09
N ARG A 6 26.38 26.51 -31.22
CA ARG A 6 24.99 27.03 -31.26
C ARG A 6 23.94 25.95 -30.99
N PHE A 7 24.26 24.68 -31.23
CA PHE A 7 23.34 23.57 -30.96
C PHE A 7 23.22 23.25 -29.46
N PHE A 8 24.30 23.40 -28.69
CA PHE A 8 24.27 23.17 -27.24
C PHE A 8 23.54 24.26 -26.44
N LEU A 9 23.46 25.49 -26.96
CA LEU A 9 22.78 26.59 -26.27
C LEU A 9 21.26 26.55 -26.44
N PHE A 10 20.75 25.88 -27.47
CA PHE A 10 19.31 25.72 -27.71
C PHE A 10 18.68 24.55 -26.94
N CYS A 11 19.42 23.46 -26.67
CA CYS A 11 18.92 22.36 -25.83
C CYS A 11 18.85 22.70 -24.33
N GLY A 12 19.59 23.70 -23.85
CA GLY A 12 19.60 24.08 -22.44
C GLY A 12 18.36 24.86 -21.98
N VAL A 13 17.64 25.52 -22.89
CA VAL A 13 16.49 26.39 -22.55
C VAL A 13 15.16 25.63 -22.63
N PHE A 14 15.10 24.50 -23.33
CA PHE A 14 13.86 23.72 -23.50
C PHE A 14 13.56 22.75 -22.33
N LEU A 15 14.52 22.54 -21.42
CA LEU A 15 14.37 21.61 -20.29
C LEU A 15 13.92 22.29 -18.97
N CYS A 16 13.76 23.62 -18.94
CA CYS A 16 13.35 24.36 -17.73
C CYS A 16 11.92 24.91 -17.74
N SER A 17 11.14 24.72 -18.82
CA SER A 17 9.79 25.32 -18.95
C SER A 17 8.62 24.40 -18.59
N PHE A 18 8.87 23.17 -18.12
CA PHE A 18 7.80 22.19 -17.82
C PHE A 18 7.42 22.10 -16.32
N PHE A 19 7.73 23.10 -15.51
CA PHE A 19 7.57 23.04 -14.05
C PHE A 19 6.60 24.07 -13.43
N ILE A 20 5.65 24.62 -14.20
CA ILE A 20 4.67 25.56 -13.64
C ILE A 20 3.26 25.15 -14.09
N PHE A 21 2.36 25.05 -13.09
CA PHE A 21 0.94 24.69 -13.10
C PHE A 21 0.56 23.23 -12.93
N SER A 22 0.47 22.81 -11.67
CA SER A 22 -0.53 21.86 -11.21
C SER A 22 -0.97 22.25 -9.79
N THR A 23 -1.87 23.23 -9.69
CA THR A 23 -2.68 23.44 -8.48
C THR A 23 -3.77 22.38 -8.48
N VAL A 24 -3.58 21.32 -7.70
CA VAL A 24 -4.59 20.31 -7.43
C VAL A 24 -5.48 20.84 -6.30
N LEU A 25 -6.78 20.91 -6.59
CA LEU A 25 -7.85 21.08 -5.60
C LEU A 25 -7.83 19.85 -4.68
N ALA A 26 -7.43 20.06 -3.43
CA ALA A 26 -7.56 19.08 -2.37
C ALA A 26 -9.03 19.02 -1.95
N GLN A 27 -9.73 17.98 -2.40
CA GLN A 27 -11.03 17.59 -1.87
C GLN A 27 -10.76 16.74 -0.64
N GLU A 28 -11.00 17.28 0.55
CA GLU A 28 -10.93 16.54 1.81
C GLU A 28 -12.10 15.54 1.87
N VAL A 29 -11.82 14.29 1.53
CA VAL A 29 -12.67 13.16 1.87
C VAL A 29 -12.23 12.71 3.26
N PHE A 30 -13.07 12.98 4.27
CA PHE A 30 -12.93 12.39 5.59
C PHE A 30 -13.23 10.89 5.47
N SER A 31 -12.19 10.08 5.27
CA SER A 31 -12.29 8.63 5.40
C SER A 31 -12.18 8.29 6.89
N ASP A 32 -13.22 7.68 7.42
CA ASP A 32 -13.32 7.17 8.78
C ASP A 32 -12.35 5.97 8.90
N THR A 33 -11.10 6.25 9.26
CA THR A 33 -10.07 5.23 9.46
C THR A 33 -10.34 4.51 10.78
N THR A 34 -11.19 3.49 10.73
CA THR A 34 -11.22 2.46 11.77
C THR A 34 -9.90 1.71 11.74
N VAL A 35 -9.01 2.03 12.68
CA VAL A 35 -7.78 1.26 12.91
C VAL A 35 -8.21 -0.12 13.38
N SER A 36 -8.26 -1.09 12.45
CA SER A 36 -8.47 -2.49 12.77
C SER A 36 -7.27 -2.98 13.59
N GLU A 37 -7.60 -3.51 14.77
CA GLU A 37 -6.73 -3.85 15.88
C GLU A 37 -6.17 -5.27 15.71
N ASP A 38 -5.41 -5.51 14.64
CA ASP A 38 -4.69 -6.77 14.46
C ASP A 38 -3.34 -6.53 13.79
N ILE A 39 -2.32 -6.38 14.62
CA ILE A 39 -0.93 -6.40 14.14
C ILE A 39 -0.34 -7.74 14.51
N LEU A 40 -0.46 -8.66 13.57
CA LEU A 40 0.28 -9.91 13.56
C LEU A 40 1.72 -9.61 13.18
N ILE A 41 2.63 -9.95 14.09
CA ILE A 41 4.06 -9.83 13.84
C ILE A 41 4.54 -11.13 13.24
N ASN A 42 5.07 -11.02 12.03
CA ASN A 42 5.78 -12.11 11.39
C ASN A 42 7.15 -12.32 12.06
N ASP A 43 7.33 -13.51 12.62
CA ASP A 43 8.59 -14.03 13.15
C ASP A 43 9.49 -14.47 11.98
N ASP A 44 10.57 -13.74 11.73
CA ASP A 44 11.48 -13.92 10.58
C ASP A 44 12.50 -15.04 10.81
N VAL A 45 12.04 -16.29 10.93
CA VAL A 45 12.87 -17.47 10.65
C VAL A 45 12.01 -18.55 10.00
N ASP A 46 11.78 -18.46 8.69
CA ASP A 46 11.26 -19.59 7.93
C ASP A 46 12.37 -20.63 7.80
N VAL A 47 12.20 -21.74 8.51
CA VAL A 47 13.05 -22.91 8.35
C VAL A 47 12.38 -23.85 7.38
N ASP A 48 13.17 -24.35 6.42
CA ASP A 48 12.71 -25.40 5.54
C ASP A 48 12.30 -26.65 6.35
N GLU A 49 11.04 -27.06 6.23
CA GLU A 49 10.43 -28.21 6.92
C GLU A 49 11.14 -29.53 6.63
N GLU A 50 11.82 -29.67 5.49
CA GLU A 50 12.35 -30.96 5.04
C GLU A 50 13.85 -31.14 5.32
N THR A 51 14.62 -30.05 5.38
CA THR A 51 16.07 -30.10 5.62
C THR A 51 16.47 -29.64 7.03
N GLY A 52 15.58 -28.97 7.77
CA GLY A 52 15.89 -28.40 9.09
C GLY A 52 16.92 -27.26 9.04
N GLU A 53 17.38 -26.88 7.84
CA GLU A 53 18.19 -25.69 7.64
C GLU A 53 17.27 -24.48 7.65
N ALA A 54 17.61 -23.47 8.45
CA ALA A 54 17.06 -22.14 8.25
C ALA A 54 17.24 -21.82 6.77
N LEU A 55 16.16 -21.46 6.06
CA LEU A 55 16.31 -20.88 4.74
C LEU A 55 17.01 -19.55 4.99
N ASP A 56 18.33 -19.58 5.06
CA ASP A 56 19.12 -18.41 4.81
C ASP A 56 18.83 -18.11 3.33
N ILE A 57 17.77 -17.33 3.07
CA ILE A 57 17.45 -16.73 1.77
C ILE A 57 18.50 -15.65 1.47
N SER A 58 19.75 -15.94 1.83
CA SER A 58 20.94 -15.24 1.46
C SER A 58 21.31 -15.77 0.09
N LEU A 59 21.28 -14.87 -0.86
CA LEU A 59 21.55 -15.21 -2.25
C LEU A 59 23.03 -15.45 -2.37
N GLU A 60 23.38 -16.69 -2.67
CA GLU A 60 24.77 -17.08 -2.80
C GLU A 60 25.45 -16.20 -3.85
N ASN A 61 26.59 -15.60 -3.48
CA ASN A 61 27.42 -14.75 -4.33
C ASN A 61 26.76 -13.45 -4.85
N ILE A 62 25.56 -13.08 -4.36
CA ILE A 62 24.94 -11.79 -4.66
C ILE A 62 25.06 -10.90 -3.43
N GLY A 63 25.93 -9.90 -3.50
CA GLY A 63 26.16 -8.97 -2.40
C GLY A 63 24.96 -8.07 -2.14
N SER A 64 23.93 -8.54 -1.44
CA SER A 64 22.85 -7.69 -0.96
C SER A 64 23.36 -6.91 0.25
N SER A 65 23.60 -5.61 0.11
CA SER A 65 23.83 -4.75 1.26
C SER A 65 22.55 -4.66 2.07
N VAL A 66 22.58 -5.00 3.36
CA VAL A 66 21.50 -4.66 4.29
C VAL A 66 21.42 -3.14 4.33
N ILE A 67 20.23 -2.60 4.10
CA ILE A 67 19.99 -1.16 4.08
C ILE A 67 19.49 -0.79 5.48
N GLU A 68 20.33 -0.09 6.23
CA GLU A 68 20.03 0.35 7.60
C GLU A 68 19.14 1.60 7.61
N GLU A 69 19.27 2.47 6.61
CA GLU A 69 18.50 3.73 6.52
C GLU A 69 17.89 3.91 5.12
N VAL A 70 16.66 4.42 5.04
CA VAL A 70 16.02 4.77 3.78
C VAL A 70 16.82 5.87 3.08
N PRO A 71 17.34 5.62 1.86
CA PRO A 71 18.12 6.62 1.16
C PRO A 71 17.24 7.82 0.77
N SER A 72 17.84 9.01 0.89
CA SER A 72 17.22 10.26 0.43
C SER A 72 16.87 10.19 -1.07
N SER A 73 15.90 11.00 -1.51
CA SER A 73 15.47 11.05 -2.92
C SER A 73 16.64 11.31 -3.88
N PHE A 74 17.61 12.13 -3.45
CA PHE A 74 18.83 12.40 -4.20
C PHE A 74 19.80 11.21 -4.20
N GLY A 75 19.91 10.49 -3.08
CA GLY A 75 20.65 9.22 -3.00
C GLY A 75 20.08 8.16 -3.94
N LEU A 76 18.76 8.02 -3.99
CA LEU A 76 18.07 7.11 -4.91
C LEU A 76 18.34 7.43 -6.38
N PHE A 77 18.38 8.73 -6.73
CA PHE A 77 18.70 9.19 -8.08
C PHE A 77 20.11 8.79 -8.50
N PHE A 78 21.12 9.10 -7.68
CA PHE A 78 22.50 8.73 -7.98
C PHE A 78 22.73 7.22 -8.00
N ARG A 79 22.03 6.48 -7.13
CA ARG A 79 22.03 5.01 -7.16
C ARG A 79 21.54 4.51 -8.51
N GLY A 80 20.43 5.04 -9.02
CA GLY A 80 19.90 4.70 -10.35
C GLY A 80 20.88 4.99 -11.50
N ILE A 81 21.65 6.08 -11.43
CA ILE A 81 22.70 6.36 -12.41
C ILE A 81 23.82 5.31 -12.34
N ARG A 82 24.31 5.02 -11.13
CA ARG A 82 25.37 4.03 -10.91
C ARG A 82 24.96 2.63 -11.39
N GLU A 83 23.73 2.23 -11.12
CA GLU A 83 23.13 0.98 -11.59
C GLU A 83 23.15 0.90 -13.12
N ARG A 84 22.70 1.96 -13.81
CA ARG A 84 22.69 2.02 -15.28
C ARG A 84 24.10 1.92 -15.87
N ILE A 85 25.07 2.65 -15.31
CA ILE A 85 26.47 2.59 -15.76
C ILE A 85 27.04 1.19 -15.51
N SER A 86 26.78 0.60 -14.35
CA SER A 86 27.22 -0.75 -13.99
C SER A 86 26.64 -1.82 -14.93
N LEU A 87 25.36 -1.71 -15.30
CA LEU A 87 24.74 -2.63 -16.27
C LEU A 87 25.25 -2.43 -17.70
N MET A 88 25.51 -1.18 -18.10
CA MET A 88 26.05 -0.86 -19.42
C MET A 88 27.49 -1.37 -19.60
N THR A 89 28.30 -1.27 -18.55
CA THR A 89 29.71 -1.71 -18.54
C THR A 89 29.87 -3.22 -18.36
N THR A 90 28.81 -3.95 -17.99
CA THR A 90 28.87 -5.41 -17.83
C THR A 90 28.54 -6.07 -19.17
N PHE A 91 29.48 -6.78 -19.78
CA PHE A 91 29.26 -7.43 -21.08
C PHE A 91 28.79 -8.87 -20.98
N ASN A 92 29.19 -9.60 -19.93
CA ASN A 92 28.74 -10.98 -19.71
C ASN A 92 27.23 -11.00 -19.35
N PRO A 93 26.40 -11.79 -20.06
CA PRO A 93 24.95 -11.82 -19.85
C PRO A 93 24.55 -12.37 -18.47
N VAL A 94 25.18 -13.45 -17.98
CA VAL A 94 24.90 -14.04 -16.67
C VAL A 94 25.24 -13.05 -15.56
N LYS A 95 26.44 -12.45 -15.60
CA LYS A 95 26.84 -11.43 -14.61
C LYS A 95 25.96 -10.18 -14.67
N LYS A 96 25.42 -9.84 -15.84
CA LYS A 96 24.48 -8.73 -15.99
C LYS A 96 23.13 -9.08 -15.35
N ALA A 97 22.66 -10.31 -15.51
CA ALA A 97 21.44 -10.80 -14.87
C ALA A 97 21.59 -10.86 -13.34
N GLU A 98 22.70 -11.37 -12.81
CA GLU A 98 23.01 -11.31 -11.37
C GLU A 98 22.95 -9.88 -10.82
N LYS A 99 23.53 -8.90 -11.52
CA LYS A 99 23.45 -7.49 -11.12
C LYS A 99 22.03 -6.95 -11.15
N ARG A 100 21.21 -7.35 -12.12
CA ARG A 100 19.80 -6.94 -12.16
C ARG A 100 19.04 -7.53 -10.99
N LEU A 101 19.26 -8.81 -10.69
CA LEU A 101 18.68 -9.49 -9.54
C LEU A 101 19.10 -8.78 -8.24
N GLN A 102 20.40 -8.49 -8.08
CA GLN A 102 20.93 -7.69 -6.97
C GLN A 102 20.20 -6.35 -6.81
N TYR A 103 20.04 -5.60 -7.90
CA TYR A 103 19.35 -4.32 -7.86
C TYR A 103 17.85 -4.47 -7.58
N ALA A 104 17.22 -5.56 -8.02
CA ALA A 104 15.82 -5.85 -7.70
C ALA A 104 15.63 -6.00 -6.18
N LEU A 105 16.46 -6.83 -5.55
CA LEU A 105 16.47 -7.03 -4.09
C LEU A 105 16.72 -5.76 -3.32
N GLU A 106 17.70 -4.97 -3.77
CA GLU A 106 17.99 -3.69 -3.14
C GLU A 106 16.78 -2.77 -3.18
N ARG A 107 15.98 -2.78 -4.25
CA ARG A 107 14.75 -1.97 -4.36
C ARG A 107 13.65 -2.50 -3.46
N GLU A 108 13.48 -3.81 -3.38
CA GLU A 108 12.54 -4.43 -2.44
C GLU A 108 12.88 -4.13 -0.99
N ASN A 109 14.15 -4.25 -0.60
CA ASN A 109 14.60 -3.90 0.75
C ASN A 109 14.37 -2.41 1.06
N ILE A 110 14.56 -1.52 0.08
CA ILE A 110 14.23 -0.10 0.26
C ILE A 110 12.72 0.08 0.43
N ALA A 111 11.90 -0.61 -0.38
CA ALA A 111 10.44 -0.53 -0.29
C ALA A 111 9.93 -0.97 1.08
N GLU A 112 10.45 -2.09 1.56
CA GLU A 112 10.16 -2.64 2.88
C GLU A 112 10.52 -1.65 4.00
N ARG A 113 11.74 -1.10 4.00
CA ARG A 113 12.15 -0.11 5.01
C ARG A 113 11.30 1.16 4.98
N ILE A 114 10.94 1.66 3.80
CA ILE A 114 10.06 2.84 3.67
C ILE A 114 8.73 2.60 4.40
N LEU A 115 8.18 1.39 4.31
CA LEU A 115 6.88 1.04 4.89
C LEU A 115 6.93 0.65 6.36
N GLU A 116 8.10 0.26 6.86
CA GLU A 116 8.32 0.11 8.30
C GLU A 116 8.47 1.45 9.00
N GLU A 117 9.14 2.41 8.36
CA GLU A 117 9.36 3.74 8.92
C GLU A 117 8.10 4.62 8.84
N SER A 118 7.27 4.48 7.80
CA SER A 118 6.13 5.37 7.57
C SER A 118 4.93 4.70 6.90
N LEU A 119 3.73 5.07 7.35
CA LEU A 119 2.44 4.70 6.75
C LEU A 119 1.83 5.84 5.91
N ASP A 120 2.59 6.91 5.67
CA ASP A 120 2.12 8.04 4.87
C ASP A 120 1.87 7.62 3.41
N PHE A 121 0.86 8.21 2.78
CA PHE A 121 0.50 7.94 1.39
C PHE A 121 1.67 8.18 0.43
N ALA A 122 2.47 9.23 0.67
CA ALA A 122 3.65 9.52 -0.15
C ALA A 122 4.75 8.46 0.03
N ALA A 123 4.95 7.96 1.25
CA ALA A 123 5.88 6.87 1.55
C ALA A 123 5.41 5.56 0.88
N GLN A 124 4.14 5.21 1.01
CA GLN A 124 3.54 4.05 0.36
C GLN A 124 3.70 4.09 -1.16
N LYS A 125 3.41 5.25 -1.79
CA LYS A 125 3.63 5.43 -3.24
C LYS A 125 5.09 5.26 -3.62
N LYS A 126 6.03 5.78 -2.83
CA LYS A 126 7.47 5.63 -3.06
C LYS A 126 7.92 4.18 -2.93
N ALA A 127 7.39 3.43 -1.96
CA ALA A 127 7.65 2.01 -1.82
C ALA A 127 7.13 1.22 -3.03
N GLN A 128 5.90 1.53 -3.48
CA GLN A 128 5.33 0.95 -4.69
C GLN A 128 6.21 1.22 -5.93
N ASP A 129 6.71 2.44 -6.10
CA ASP A 129 7.63 2.77 -7.20
C ASP A 129 8.94 1.95 -7.13
N MET A 130 9.41 1.59 -5.94
CA MET A 130 10.60 0.75 -5.78
C MET A 130 10.30 -0.71 -6.19
N ILE A 131 9.14 -1.24 -5.80
CA ILE A 131 8.67 -2.58 -6.20
C ILE A 131 8.53 -2.66 -7.72
N ASP A 132 7.90 -1.66 -8.35
CA ASP A 132 7.72 -1.63 -9.80
C ASP A 132 9.08 -1.64 -10.54
N ARG A 133 10.09 -0.96 -9.98
CA ARG A 133 11.46 -0.99 -10.51
C ARG A 133 12.15 -2.33 -10.26
N SER A 134 11.93 -2.96 -9.11
CA SER A 134 12.39 -4.33 -8.82
C SER A 134 11.88 -5.27 -9.91
N GLN A 135 10.57 -5.22 -10.16
CA GLN A 135 9.92 -6.05 -11.16
C GLN A 135 10.46 -5.82 -12.57
N ALA A 136 10.73 -4.57 -12.95
CA ALA A 136 11.32 -4.26 -14.25
C ALA A 136 12.75 -4.82 -14.42
N PHE A 137 13.51 -5.02 -13.33
CA PHE A 137 14.81 -5.69 -13.38
C PHE A 137 14.65 -7.20 -13.55
N ILE A 138 13.73 -7.80 -12.81
CA ILE A 138 13.44 -9.23 -12.83
C ILE A 138 12.84 -9.67 -14.15
N GLU A 139 11.94 -8.90 -14.72
CA GLU A 139 11.40 -9.15 -16.06
C GLU A 139 12.51 -9.24 -17.11
N LYS A 140 13.54 -8.40 -17.02
CA LYS A 140 14.72 -8.48 -17.89
C LYS A 140 15.64 -9.65 -17.59
N VAL A 141 15.61 -10.20 -16.37
CA VAL A 141 16.30 -11.46 -16.04
C VAL A 141 15.56 -12.61 -16.71
N HIS A 142 14.23 -12.64 -16.59
CA HIS A 142 13.34 -13.63 -17.19
C HIS A 142 13.43 -13.64 -18.72
N GLU A 143 13.36 -12.48 -19.38
CA GLU A 143 13.53 -12.35 -20.83
C GLU A 143 14.88 -12.90 -21.34
N GLN A 144 15.89 -12.96 -20.47
CA GLN A 144 17.21 -13.44 -20.83
C GLN A 144 17.43 -14.90 -20.40
N GLN A 145 16.53 -15.49 -19.62
CA GLN A 145 16.66 -16.81 -18.99
C GLN A 145 17.04 -17.90 -20.00
N GLU A 146 16.31 -17.97 -21.10
CA GLU A 146 16.55 -18.95 -22.16
C GLU A 146 17.99 -18.93 -22.71
N LYS A 147 18.66 -17.76 -22.70
CA LYS A 147 20.02 -17.62 -23.24
C LYS A 147 21.08 -18.30 -22.40
N TRP A 148 20.82 -18.52 -21.11
CA TRP A 148 21.74 -19.17 -20.19
C TRP A 148 21.24 -20.50 -19.64
N MET A 149 19.96 -20.86 -19.83
CA MET A 149 19.41 -22.21 -19.57
C MET A 149 20.01 -23.31 -20.46
N ASN A 150 20.47 -22.95 -21.66
CA ASN A 150 21.02 -23.92 -22.62
C ASN A 150 22.49 -24.27 -22.37
N GLY A 151 23.13 -23.69 -21.35
CA GLY A 151 24.52 -23.97 -21.00
C GLY A 151 24.63 -24.72 -19.67
N GLN A 152 25.53 -25.70 -19.58
CA GLN A 152 25.93 -26.35 -18.32
C GLN A 152 26.87 -25.46 -17.48
N ASP A 153 26.65 -24.14 -17.48
CA ASP A 153 27.47 -23.20 -16.69
C ASP A 153 26.96 -23.20 -15.24
N ASP A 154 27.80 -23.64 -14.30
CA ASP A 154 27.51 -23.64 -12.86
C ASP A 154 27.02 -22.27 -12.37
N ARG A 155 27.52 -21.18 -12.98
CA ARG A 155 27.12 -19.82 -12.62
C ARG A 155 25.68 -19.50 -13.06
N ALA A 156 25.27 -20.01 -14.22
CA ALA A 156 23.91 -19.86 -14.72
C ALA A 156 22.92 -20.64 -13.84
N GLN A 157 23.33 -21.83 -13.40
CA GLN A 157 22.58 -22.66 -12.45
C GLN A 157 22.41 -21.97 -11.09
N GLN A 158 23.49 -21.40 -10.53
CA GLN A 158 23.41 -20.63 -9.29
C GLN A 158 22.50 -19.39 -9.44
N LEU A 159 22.52 -18.73 -10.59
CA LEU A 159 21.58 -17.65 -10.88
C LEU A 159 20.12 -18.13 -10.90
N LEU A 160 19.80 -19.31 -11.45
CA LEU A 160 18.44 -19.87 -11.40
C LEU A 160 17.98 -20.08 -9.96
N LYS A 161 18.84 -20.71 -9.13
CA LYS A 161 18.57 -20.91 -7.70
C LYS A 161 18.30 -19.58 -6.99
N ASN A 162 19.12 -18.57 -7.29
CA ASN A 162 18.97 -17.23 -6.74
C ASN A 162 17.69 -16.52 -7.21
N VAL A 163 17.27 -16.71 -8.47
CA VAL A 163 15.98 -16.21 -8.96
C VAL A 163 14.83 -16.91 -8.23
N ALA A 164 14.90 -18.23 -8.01
CA ALA A 164 13.90 -18.96 -7.22
C ALA A 164 13.75 -18.39 -5.80
N ASN A 165 14.88 -18.20 -5.13
CA ASN A 165 14.93 -17.66 -3.78
C ASN A 165 14.40 -16.22 -3.72
N PHE A 166 14.65 -15.44 -4.77
CA PHE A 166 14.09 -14.11 -4.90
C PHE A 166 12.56 -14.14 -5.01
N GLU A 167 12.00 -15.03 -5.83
CA GLU A 167 10.54 -15.16 -5.98
C GLU A 167 9.88 -15.51 -4.64
N LEU A 168 10.46 -16.44 -3.87
CA LEU A 168 10.02 -16.77 -2.51
C LEU A 168 10.09 -15.58 -1.55
N ARG A 169 11.18 -14.81 -1.60
CA ARG A 169 11.36 -13.63 -0.76
C ARG A 169 10.35 -12.55 -1.12
N ARG A 170 10.11 -12.34 -2.41
CA ARG A 170 9.17 -11.36 -2.92
C ARG A 170 7.74 -11.69 -2.49
N GLU A 171 7.36 -12.97 -2.53
CA GLU A 171 6.05 -13.44 -2.05
C GLU A 171 5.83 -13.05 -0.58
N LYS A 172 6.81 -13.34 0.28
CA LYS A 172 6.77 -12.96 1.71
C LYS A 172 6.72 -11.46 1.90
N LEU A 173 7.50 -10.72 1.11
CA LEU A 173 7.45 -9.28 1.12
C LEU A 173 6.06 -8.80 0.73
N PHE A 174 5.43 -9.38 -0.29
CA PHE A 174 4.07 -9.02 -0.67
C PHE A 174 3.04 -9.27 0.42
N ASP A 175 3.14 -10.38 1.14
CA ASP A 175 2.29 -10.62 2.30
C ASP A 175 2.46 -9.53 3.37
N ARG A 176 3.72 -9.15 3.68
CA ARG A 176 4.03 -8.05 4.62
C ARG A 176 3.55 -6.69 4.14
N LEU A 177 3.56 -6.46 2.83
CA LEU A 177 3.05 -5.22 2.24
C LEU A 177 1.53 -5.17 2.30
N GLU A 178 0.87 -6.28 2.02
CA GLU A 178 -0.59 -6.38 2.04
C GLU A 178 -1.13 -5.92 3.41
N GLU A 179 -0.46 -6.30 4.50
CA GLU A 179 -0.73 -5.89 5.89
C GLU A 179 -0.68 -4.39 6.15
N LYS A 180 0.14 -3.64 5.42
CA LYS A 180 0.41 -2.21 5.69
C LYS A 180 -0.25 -1.25 4.72
N LEU A 181 -0.81 -1.75 3.63
CA LEU A 181 -1.41 -0.93 2.58
C LEU A 181 -2.84 -0.53 2.95
N SER A 182 -3.21 0.70 2.55
CA SER A 182 -4.61 1.16 2.61
C SER A 182 -5.48 0.40 1.60
N ASP A 183 -6.78 0.30 1.84
CA ASP A 183 -7.70 -0.49 0.98
C ASP A 183 -7.65 -0.08 -0.50
N GLU A 184 -7.54 1.22 -0.80
CA GLU A 184 -7.45 1.69 -2.18
C GLU A 184 -6.15 1.25 -2.88
N GLN A 185 -5.06 1.22 -2.14
CA GLN A 185 -3.76 0.77 -2.66
C GLN A 185 -3.69 -0.74 -2.75
N LEU A 186 -4.37 -1.43 -1.82
CA LEU A 186 -4.47 -2.88 -1.77
C LEU A 186 -5.02 -3.45 -3.08
N ILE A 187 -6.07 -2.83 -3.64
CA ILE A 187 -6.65 -3.25 -4.92
C ILE A 187 -5.61 -3.19 -6.05
N LYS A 188 -4.94 -2.04 -6.19
CA LYS A 188 -3.89 -1.86 -7.22
C LYS A 188 -2.70 -2.78 -6.99
N PHE A 189 -2.42 -3.07 -5.73
CA PHE A 189 -1.34 -3.97 -5.34
C PHE A 189 -1.68 -5.43 -5.69
N GLN A 190 -2.91 -5.87 -5.45
CA GLN A 190 -3.40 -7.20 -5.83
C GLN A 190 -3.41 -7.39 -7.35
N GLU A 191 -3.89 -6.40 -8.12
CA GLU A 191 -3.80 -6.45 -9.59
C GLU A 191 -2.35 -6.61 -10.08
N LYS A 192 -1.39 -5.99 -9.39
CA LYS A 192 0.04 -6.14 -9.70
C LYS A 192 0.57 -7.50 -9.29
N ARG A 193 0.18 -8.00 -8.12
CA ARG A 193 0.54 -9.33 -7.62
C ARG A 193 0.11 -10.40 -8.63
N ASP A 194 -1.14 -10.35 -9.10
CA ASP A 194 -1.65 -11.27 -10.13
C ASP A 194 -0.80 -11.26 -11.42
N VAL A 195 -0.46 -10.06 -11.92
CA VAL A 195 0.38 -9.91 -13.13
C VAL A 195 1.77 -10.49 -12.90
N ILE A 196 2.30 -10.34 -11.69
CA ILE A 196 3.63 -10.82 -11.31
C ILE A 196 3.62 -12.35 -11.16
N GLU A 197 2.59 -12.92 -10.54
CA GLU A 197 2.41 -14.36 -10.39
C GLU A 197 2.21 -15.05 -11.75
N GLN A 198 1.45 -14.45 -12.66
CA GLN A 198 1.36 -14.97 -14.04
C GLN A 198 2.72 -14.98 -14.75
N LYS A 199 3.60 -14.02 -14.44
CA LYS A 199 4.96 -13.99 -14.99
C LYS A 199 5.87 -15.00 -14.28
N SER A 200 5.71 -15.22 -12.97
CA SER A 200 6.47 -16.23 -12.22
C SER A 200 6.12 -17.64 -12.69
N GLN A 201 4.83 -17.93 -12.92
CA GLN A 201 4.38 -19.21 -13.47
C GLN A 201 5.02 -19.52 -14.83
N ARG A 202 5.24 -18.51 -15.68
CA ARG A 202 5.97 -18.72 -16.96
C ARG A 202 7.41 -19.18 -16.73
N LEU A 203 8.08 -18.62 -15.72
CA LEU A 203 9.43 -19.06 -15.35
C LEU A 203 9.40 -20.48 -14.78
N LEU A 204 8.43 -20.77 -13.91
CA LEU A 204 8.29 -22.06 -13.26
C LEU A 204 7.87 -23.15 -14.27
N ASN A 205 7.16 -22.79 -15.34
CA ASN A 205 6.85 -23.70 -16.44
C ASN A 205 8.05 -23.90 -17.40
N ALA A 206 9.02 -22.97 -17.41
CA ALA A 206 10.27 -23.16 -18.14
C ALA A 206 11.23 -24.16 -17.46
N LEU A 207 10.87 -24.69 -16.29
CA LEU A 207 11.63 -25.68 -15.52
C LEU A 207 11.62 -27.09 -16.09
N ASP A 208 10.69 -27.39 -17.00
CA ASP A 208 10.59 -28.70 -17.66
C ASP A 208 11.74 -28.96 -18.66
N ASN A 209 12.76 -28.11 -18.68
CA ASN A 209 13.94 -28.27 -19.53
C ASN A 209 14.88 -29.35 -18.98
N GLU A 210 15.16 -30.38 -19.80
CA GLU A 210 16.01 -31.53 -19.46
C GLU A 210 17.46 -31.17 -19.04
N ASN A 211 17.91 -29.93 -19.30
CA ASN A 211 19.28 -29.49 -19.02
C ASN A 211 19.54 -28.94 -17.61
N ILE A 212 18.52 -28.87 -16.73
CA ILE A 212 18.68 -28.36 -15.37
C ILE A 212 19.10 -29.52 -14.43
N PRO A 213 20.11 -29.34 -13.56
CA PRO A 213 20.46 -30.35 -12.56
C PRO A 213 19.28 -30.72 -11.66
N GLU A 214 19.21 -31.98 -11.25
CA GLU A 214 18.09 -32.52 -10.48
C GLU A 214 17.87 -31.77 -9.15
N GLU A 215 18.93 -31.40 -8.45
CA GLU A 215 18.86 -30.63 -7.20
C GLU A 215 18.15 -29.28 -7.39
N ILE A 216 18.52 -28.55 -8.44
CA ILE A 216 17.94 -27.24 -8.75
C ILE A 216 16.50 -27.39 -9.22
N ARG A 217 16.20 -28.45 -9.98
CA ARG A 217 14.84 -28.78 -10.40
C ARG A 217 13.93 -29.06 -9.21
N LEU A 218 14.37 -29.84 -8.23
CA LEU A 218 13.61 -30.11 -7.01
C LEU A 218 13.34 -28.82 -6.22
N HIS A 219 14.36 -27.98 -6.02
CA HIS A 219 14.19 -26.69 -5.35
C HIS A 219 13.19 -25.78 -6.07
N LEU A 220 13.30 -25.71 -7.40
CA LEU A 220 12.42 -24.89 -8.23
C LEU A 220 10.98 -25.45 -8.27
N GLN A 221 10.82 -26.77 -8.22
CA GLN A 221 9.50 -27.41 -8.08
C GLN A 221 8.86 -27.07 -6.73
N LYS A 222 9.64 -27.10 -5.64
CA LYS A 222 9.15 -26.70 -4.32
C LYS A 222 8.72 -25.23 -4.27
N VAL A 223 9.50 -24.35 -4.92
CA VAL A 223 9.12 -22.94 -5.08
C VAL A 223 7.84 -22.83 -5.90
N LYS A 224 7.71 -23.62 -6.97
CA LYS A 224 6.51 -23.65 -7.81
C LYS A 224 5.27 -24.04 -7.02
N GLU A 225 5.33 -25.16 -6.31
CA GLU A 225 4.22 -25.67 -5.51
C GLU A 225 3.76 -24.62 -4.48
N ARG A 226 4.70 -23.97 -3.78
CA ARG A 226 4.38 -22.91 -2.82
C ARG A 226 3.74 -21.68 -3.47
N VAL A 227 4.23 -21.25 -4.63
CA VAL A 227 3.66 -20.10 -5.35
C VAL A 227 2.29 -20.43 -5.94
N GLU A 228 2.10 -21.64 -6.48
CA GLU A 228 0.83 -22.10 -7.04
C GLU A 228 -0.24 -22.30 -5.95
N GLU A 229 0.12 -22.88 -4.81
CA GLU A 229 -0.78 -23.01 -3.66
C GLU A 229 -1.28 -21.65 -3.19
N HIS A 230 -0.38 -20.67 -3.05
CA HIS A 230 -0.75 -19.29 -2.73
C HIS A 230 -1.63 -18.66 -3.81
N TYR A 231 -1.32 -18.89 -5.09
CA TYR A 231 -2.09 -18.33 -6.21
C TYR A 231 -3.52 -18.87 -6.25
N ASP A 232 -3.69 -20.19 -6.14
CA ASP A 232 -5.00 -20.84 -6.25
C ASP A 232 -5.92 -20.46 -5.07
N GLN A 233 -5.36 -20.35 -3.86
CA GLN A 233 -6.10 -19.85 -2.69
C GLN A 233 -6.61 -18.42 -2.91
N GLN A 234 -5.86 -17.59 -3.64
CA GLN A 234 -6.19 -16.18 -3.84
C GLN A 234 -7.12 -15.92 -5.05
N GLN A 235 -6.97 -16.64 -6.15
CA GLN A 235 -7.68 -16.37 -7.42
C GLN A 235 -9.21 -16.42 -7.33
N GLU A 236 -9.77 -17.53 -6.85
CA GLU A 236 -11.20 -17.80 -7.00
C GLU A 236 -12.07 -16.84 -6.17
N TYR A 237 -11.60 -16.45 -4.99
CA TYR A 237 -12.34 -15.61 -4.05
C TYR A 237 -12.03 -14.11 -4.21
N LYS A 238 -10.77 -13.73 -4.49
CA LYS A 238 -10.41 -12.32 -4.68
C LYS A 238 -10.96 -11.74 -5.98
N ALA A 239 -11.07 -12.53 -7.05
CA ALA A 239 -11.62 -12.05 -8.31
C ALA A 239 -13.10 -11.61 -8.20
N GLY A 240 -13.87 -12.23 -7.30
CA GLY A 240 -15.25 -11.83 -7.00
C GLY A 240 -15.32 -10.53 -6.22
N LEU A 241 -14.54 -10.43 -5.13
CA LEU A 241 -14.47 -9.26 -4.26
C LEU A 241 -13.92 -8.03 -4.99
N LEU A 242 -12.85 -8.18 -5.77
CA LEU A 242 -12.27 -7.10 -6.55
C LEU A 242 -13.28 -6.48 -7.54
N LYS A 243 -14.11 -7.31 -8.20
CA LYS A 243 -15.17 -6.83 -9.09
C LYS A 243 -16.27 -6.08 -8.33
N ALA A 244 -16.65 -6.56 -7.15
CA ALA A 244 -17.63 -5.90 -6.30
C ALA A 244 -17.10 -4.54 -5.80
N ILE A 245 -15.84 -4.47 -5.40
CA ILE A 245 -15.17 -3.22 -4.99
C ILE A 245 -15.08 -2.24 -6.17
N GLN A 246 -14.72 -2.69 -7.36
CA GLN A 246 -14.71 -1.86 -8.57
C GLN A 246 -16.11 -1.31 -8.90
N SER A 247 -17.17 -2.00 -8.51
CA SER A 247 -18.56 -1.51 -8.64
C SER A 247 -18.99 -0.51 -7.56
N GLY A 248 -18.09 -0.17 -6.63
CA GLY A 248 -18.33 0.78 -5.55
C GLY A 248 -19.01 0.18 -4.31
N ASP A 249 -19.00 -1.15 -4.17
CA ASP A 249 -19.60 -1.80 -3.03
C ASP A 249 -18.71 -1.71 -1.78
N ALA A 250 -19.17 -0.93 -0.79
CA ALA A 250 -18.48 -0.78 0.49
C ALA A 250 -18.49 -2.06 1.33
N THR A 251 -19.47 -2.97 1.13
CA THR A 251 -19.48 -4.25 1.86
C THR A 251 -18.36 -5.18 1.42
N ALA A 252 -18.01 -5.18 0.13
CA ALA A 252 -16.93 -6.00 -0.40
C ALA A 252 -15.54 -5.62 0.17
N VAL A 253 -15.31 -4.34 0.50
CA VAL A 253 -14.06 -3.92 1.17
C VAL A 253 -13.97 -4.49 2.59
N LYS A 254 -15.09 -4.51 3.31
CA LYS A 254 -15.14 -5.07 4.66
C LYS A 254 -14.96 -6.59 4.65
N GLU A 255 -15.62 -7.29 3.72
CA GLU A 255 -15.45 -8.74 3.52
C GLU A 255 -13.99 -9.09 3.18
N LEU A 256 -13.33 -8.30 2.32
CA LEU A 256 -11.91 -8.48 2.01
C LEU A 256 -11.02 -8.32 3.25
N ARG A 257 -11.33 -7.37 4.15
CA ARG A 257 -10.59 -7.19 5.41
C ARG A 257 -10.79 -8.35 6.38
N GLU A 258 -12.03 -8.82 6.52
CA GLU A 258 -12.38 -9.93 7.42
C GLU A 258 -11.73 -11.24 6.94
N GLN A 259 -11.80 -11.52 5.63
CA GLN A 259 -11.11 -12.66 5.04
C GLN A 259 -9.61 -12.63 5.31
N ARG A 260 -8.98 -11.46 5.17
CA ARG A 260 -7.55 -11.32 5.45
C ARG A 260 -7.21 -11.59 6.90
N HIS A 261 -8.06 -11.14 7.82
CA HIS A 261 -7.90 -11.45 9.22
C HIS A 261 -7.95 -12.96 9.44
N ASP A 262 -8.96 -13.64 8.90
CA ASP A 262 -9.13 -15.09 9.03
C ASP A 262 -7.95 -15.87 8.40
N GLU A 263 -7.52 -15.51 7.18
CA GLU A 263 -6.35 -16.11 6.52
C GLU A 263 -5.07 -15.93 7.33
N ASN A 264 -4.89 -14.76 7.95
CA ASN A 264 -3.73 -14.49 8.77
C ASN A 264 -3.77 -15.28 10.09
N VAL A 265 -4.95 -15.43 10.69
CA VAL A 265 -5.16 -16.27 11.89
C VAL A 265 -4.86 -17.73 11.58
N ILE A 266 -5.38 -18.26 10.47
CA ILE A 266 -5.13 -19.64 10.02
C ILE A 266 -3.63 -19.84 9.79
N ARG A 267 -2.98 -18.98 9.01
CA ARG A 267 -1.52 -19.06 8.74
C ARG A 267 -0.71 -19.01 10.03
N PHE A 268 -1.11 -18.20 11.00
CA PHE A 268 -0.42 -18.10 12.27
C PHE A 268 -0.57 -19.37 13.11
N ASP A 269 -1.76 -19.97 13.13
CA ASP A 269 -2.00 -21.22 13.85
C ASP A 269 -1.31 -22.41 13.18
N GLU A 270 -1.27 -22.48 11.85
CA GLU A 270 -0.47 -23.46 11.11
C GLU A 270 1.03 -23.34 11.45
N LYS A 271 1.59 -22.13 11.41
CA LYS A 271 2.98 -21.88 11.81
C LYS A 271 3.25 -22.30 13.26
N LYS A 272 2.32 -22.04 14.18
CA LYS A 272 2.46 -22.50 15.57
C LYS A 272 2.53 -24.02 15.66
N VAL A 273 1.66 -24.72 14.92
CA VAL A 273 1.66 -26.19 14.88
C VAL A 273 2.99 -26.69 14.33
N GLN A 274 3.48 -26.14 13.21
CA GLN A 274 4.77 -26.52 12.63
C GLN A 274 5.95 -26.28 13.59
N ILE A 275 5.99 -25.11 14.24
CA ILE A 275 7.02 -24.78 15.24
C ILE A 275 6.97 -25.79 16.39
N GLN A 276 5.76 -26.18 16.82
CA GLN A 276 5.57 -27.13 17.90
C GLN A 276 5.99 -28.55 17.49
N GLU A 277 5.57 -29.04 16.34
CA GLU A 277 5.98 -30.34 15.79
C GLU A 277 7.50 -30.43 15.65
N ARG A 278 8.13 -29.40 15.09
CA ARG A 278 9.58 -29.35 14.97
C ARG A 278 10.27 -29.34 16.33
N LYS A 279 9.73 -28.61 17.30
CA LYS A 279 10.25 -28.61 18.67
C LYS A 279 10.17 -30.00 19.28
N ASP A 280 9.12 -30.76 19.01
CA ASP A 280 8.94 -32.12 19.50
C ASP A 280 9.95 -33.09 18.84
N VAL A 281 10.16 -32.99 17.51
CA VAL A 281 11.20 -33.76 16.79
C VAL A 281 12.61 -33.45 17.30
N LEU A 282 12.93 -32.16 17.49
CA LEU A 282 14.23 -31.76 18.00
C LEU A 282 14.44 -32.21 19.44
N ARG A 283 13.37 -32.23 20.25
CA ARG A 283 13.42 -32.72 21.63
C ARG A 283 13.76 -34.20 21.68
N GLU A 284 13.13 -35.01 20.83
CA GLU A 284 13.45 -36.45 20.72
C GLU A 284 14.93 -36.66 20.34
N ARG A 285 15.44 -35.95 19.32
CA ARG A 285 16.87 -36.02 18.94
C ARG A 285 17.82 -35.54 20.05
N ALA A 286 17.41 -34.52 20.80
CA ALA A 286 18.20 -34.00 21.92
C ALA A 286 18.25 -34.97 23.10
N GLU A 287 17.19 -35.76 23.32
CA GLU A 287 17.15 -36.84 24.32
C GLU A 287 18.07 -38.00 23.94
N ASP A 288 18.23 -38.27 22.63
CA ASP A 288 19.21 -39.21 22.09
C ASP A 288 20.68 -38.72 22.16
N GLY A 289 20.89 -37.49 22.67
CA GLY A 289 22.22 -36.91 22.89
C GLY A 289 22.77 -36.09 21.72
N ASP A 290 21.95 -35.72 20.73
CA ASP A 290 22.36 -34.86 19.64
C ASP A 290 22.59 -33.39 20.11
N ILE A 291 23.84 -32.96 20.08
CA ILE A 291 24.27 -31.61 20.46
C ILE A 291 23.76 -30.56 19.45
N GLN A 292 23.56 -30.92 18.19
CA GLN A 292 23.01 -30.00 17.18
C GLN A 292 21.54 -29.71 17.48
N ALA A 293 20.74 -30.75 17.75
CA ALA A 293 19.34 -30.59 18.14
C ALA A 293 19.17 -29.70 19.39
N GLN A 294 20.04 -29.83 20.40
CA GLN A 294 20.01 -28.94 21.58
C GLN A 294 20.31 -27.47 21.27
N LYS A 295 21.22 -27.21 20.33
CA LYS A 295 21.49 -25.83 19.88
C LYS A 295 20.31 -25.26 19.11
N GLU A 296 19.70 -26.08 18.27
CA GLU A 296 18.54 -25.70 17.46
C GLU A 296 17.32 -25.38 18.33
N ILE A 297 17.04 -26.17 19.37
CA ILE A 297 15.98 -25.86 20.36
C ILE A 297 16.23 -24.50 21.03
N ARG A 298 17.48 -24.17 21.39
CA ARG A 298 17.78 -22.87 22.00
C ARG A 298 17.56 -21.72 21.03
N LEU A 299 17.97 -21.91 19.77
CA LEU A 299 17.71 -20.92 18.72
C LEU A 299 16.21 -20.73 18.53
N LEU A 300 15.45 -21.81 18.42
CA LEU A 300 14.00 -21.78 18.23
C LEU A 300 13.28 -21.12 19.43
N HIS A 301 13.74 -21.37 20.65
CA HIS A 301 13.25 -20.64 21.83
C HIS A 301 13.57 -19.14 21.78
N SER A 302 14.79 -18.77 21.37
CA SER A 302 15.17 -17.36 21.25
C SER A 302 14.39 -16.63 20.14
N VAL A 303 14.05 -17.32 19.05
CA VAL A 303 13.21 -16.78 17.99
C VAL A 303 11.81 -16.49 18.54
N VAL A 304 11.16 -17.48 19.16
CA VAL A 304 9.82 -17.33 19.74
C VAL A 304 9.79 -16.21 20.81
N GLU A 305 10.81 -16.13 21.66
CA GLU A 305 10.88 -15.08 22.69
C GLU A 305 11.07 -13.68 22.07
N ASN A 306 11.91 -13.56 21.04
CA ASN A 306 12.09 -12.29 20.32
C ASN A 306 10.82 -11.90 19.54
N GLY A 307 10.13 -12.88 18.94
CA GLY A 307 8.82 -12.68 18.31
C GLY A 307 7.80 -12.13 19.29
N GLN A 308 7.70 -12.73 20.48
CA GLN A 308 6.82 -12.26 21.55
C GLN A 308 7.15 -10.83 22.00
N LYS A 309 8.44 -10.50 22.20
CA LYS A 309 8.86 -9.13 22.55
C LYS A 309 8.48 -8.11 21.50
N ARG A 310 8.70 -8.45 20.22
CA ARG A 310 8.27 -7.58 19.12
C ARG A 310 6.76 -7.38 19.17
N VAL A 311 5.97 -8.43 19.44
CA VAL A 311 4.49 -8.36 19.51
C VAL A 311 4.08 -7.36 20.58
N GLU A 312 4.73 -7.43 21.73
CA GLU A 312 4.50 -6.53 22.85
C GLU A 312 4.89 -5.08 22.48
N GLU A 313 6.07 -4.86 21.89
CA GLU A 313 6.52 -3.53 21.43
C GLU A 313 5.58 -2.90 20.40
N VAL A 314 5.09 -3.66 19.44
CA VAL A 314 4.14 -3.11 18.46
C VAL A 314 2.79 -2.86 19.09
N LYS A 315 2.32 -3.73 19.98
CA LYS A 315 1.09 -3.50 20.73
C LYS A 315 1.17 -2.19 21.52
N GLU A 316 2.28 -1.95 22.21
CA GLU A 316 2.53 -0.67 22.91
C GLU A 316 2.50 0.52 21.95
N ARG A 317 3.20 0.45 20.80
CA ARG A 317 3.20 1.52 19.79
C ARG A 317 1.82 1.81 19.21
N VAL A 318 0.96 0.80 19.15
CA VAL A 318 -0.40 0.91 18.61
C VAL A 318 -1.32 1.52 19.63
N GLU A 319 -1.19 1.13 20.89
CA GLU A 319 -1.88 1.77 22.02
C GLU A 319 -1.48 3.26 22.10
N GLU A 320 -0.19 3.58 22.02
CA GLU A 320 0.30 4.98 21.98
C GLU A 320 -0.32 5.77 20.82
N ARG A 321 -0.27 5.23 19.59
CA ARG A 321 -0.90 5.87 18.43
C ARG A 321 -2.41 6.04 18.58
N ARG A 322 -3.08 5.12 19.26
CA ARG A 322 -4.52 5.18 19.51
C ARG A 322 -4.86 6.28 20.50
N GLU A 323 -4.02 6.50 21.49
CA GLU A 323 -4.15 7.63 22.43
C GLU A 323 -3.93 8.95 21.70
N ASP A 324 -2.85 9.09 20.91
CA ASP A 324 -2.59 10.28 20.09
C ASP A 324 -3.76 10.59 19.15
N LEU A 325 -4.34 9.57 18.52
CA LEU A 325 -5.48 9.73 17.61
C LEU A 325 -6.75 10.18 18.35
N LYS A 326 -6.99 9.65 19.56
CA LYS A 326 -8.13 10.08 20.40
C LYS A 326 -7.98 11.55 20.79
N GLU A 327 -6.79 11.97 21.21
CA GLU A 327 -6.51 13.37 21.54
C GLU A 327 -6.72 14.28 20.32
N LEU A 328 -6.26 13.86 19.14
CA LEU A 328 -6.46 14.61 17.90
C LEU A 328 -7.94 14.74 17.51
N ILE A 329 -8.73 13.67 17.68
CA ILE A 329 -10.18 13.68 17.41
C ILE A 329 -10.89 14.60 18.38
N GLU A 330 -10.54 14.57 19.67
CA GLU A 330 -11.12 15.45 20.69
C GLU A 330 -10.80 16.92 20.40
N TYR A 331 -9.54 17.23 20.08
CA TYR A 331 -9.13 18.55 19.64
C TYR A 331 -9.92 19.06 18.43
N LYS A 332 -10.03 18.25 17.36
CA LYS A 332 -10.84 18.63 16.18
C LYS A 332 -12.33 18.78 16.50
N ARG A 333 -12.85 18.02 17.46
CA ARG A 333 -14.25 18.13 17.88
C ARG A 333 -14.52 19.43 18.61
N GLU A 334 -13.58 19.89 19.44
CA GLU A 334 -13.64 21.21 20.07
C GLU A 334 -13.53 22.34 19.05
N GLU A 335 -12.60 22.24 18.09
CA GLU A 335 -12.46 23.21 17.00
C GLU A 335 -13.76 23.34 16.17
N ILE A 336 -14.38 22.22 15.79
CA ILE A 336 -15.67 22.21 15.08
C ILE A 336 -16.78 22.82 15.95
N LYS A 337 -16.74 22.63 17.27
CA LYS A 337 -17.73 23.20 18.18
C LYS A 337 -17.60 24.71 18.26
N GLU A 338 -16.38 25.23 18.37
CA GLU A 338 -16.11 26.67 18.32
C GLU A 338 -16.55 27.28 16.99
N GLN A 339 -16.23 26.64 15.86
CA GLN A 339 -16.68 27.08 14.53
C GLN A 339 -18.22 27.08 14.40
N LYS A 340 -18.91 26.12 15.01
CA LYS A 340 -20.38 26.10 15.01
C LYS A 340 -20.97 27.22 15.86
N GLU A 341 -20.34 27.56 16.98
CA GLU A 341 -20.77 28.67 17.83
C GLU A 341 -20.56 30.03 17.14
N THR A 342 -19.43 30.24 16.47
CA THR A 342 -19.19 31.47 15.69
C THR A 342 -20.21 31.63 14.56
N VAL A 343 -20.45 30.58 13.77
CA VAL A 343 -21.48 30.59 12.72
C VAL A 343 -22.87 30.85 13.31
N ARG A 344 -23.18 30.31 14.50
CA ARG A 344 -24.47 30.53 15.16
C ARG A 344 -24.66 31.98 15.58
N GLU A 345 -23.64 32.61 16.17
CA GLU A 345 -23.69 34.03 16.53
C GLU A 345 -23.77 34.93 15.30
N GLU A 346 -23.04 34.63 14.22
CA GLU A 346 -23.16 35.36 12.94
C GLU A 346 -24.57 35.25 12.35
N VAL A 347 -25.15 34.05 12.30
CA VAL A 347 -26.52 33.85 11.81
C VAL A 347 -27.53 34.60 12.69
N LYS A 348 -27.35 34.58 14.02
CA LYS A 348 -28.21 35.31 14.95
C LYS A 348 -28.13 36.82 14.72
N GLY A 349 -26.93 37.36 14.55
CA GLY A 349 -26.71 38.77 14.20
C GLY A 349 -27.41 39.16 12.89
N ARG A 350 -27.28 38.34 11.84
CA ARG A 350 -27.97 38.59 10.55
C ARG A 350 -29.49 38.52 10.66
N VAL A 351 -30.02 37.65 11.52
CA VAL A 351 -31.47 37.56 11.77
C VAL A 351 -31.96 38.79 12.54
N GLU A 352 -31.20 39.28 13.53
CA GLU A 352 -31.51 40.51 14.27
C GLU A 352 -31.46 41.74 13.35
N GLU A 353 -30.40 41.91 12.54
CA GLU A 353 -30.31 42.97 11.53
C GLU A 353 -31.49 42.94 10.56
N ARG A 354 -31.86 41.74 10.07
CA ARG A 354 -33.00 41.59 9.15
C ARG A 354 -34.33 41.91 9.84
N ARG A 355 -34.47 41.63 11.13
CA ARG A 355 -35.65 41.98 11.92
C ARG A 355 -35.76 43.49 12.12
N GLU A 356 -34.67 44.15 12.48
CA GLU A 356 -34.62 45.61 12.60
C GLU A 356 -34.94 46.29 11.27
N PHE A 357 -34.43 45.77 10.15
CA PHE A 357 -34.76 46.26 8.81
C PHE A 357 -36.26 46.14 8.49
N ILE A 358 -36.90 45.02 8.84
CA ILE A 358 -38.34 44.83 8.65
C ILE A 358 -39.15 45.81 9.51
N ASP A 359 -38.77 45.96 10.78
CA ASP A 359 -39.43 46.89 11.71
C ASP A 359 -39.28 48.35 11.25
N GLU A 360 -38.13 48.73 10.68
CA GLU A 360 -37.83 50.09 10.18
C GLU A 360 -38.54 50.39 8.86
N GLN A 361 -38.71 49.41 7.96
CA GLN A 361 -39.46 49.59 6.71
C GLN A 361 -40.99 49.64 6.90
N GLY A 362 -41.50 49.45 8.12
CA GLY A 362 -42.94 49.53 8.41
C GLY A 362 -43.79 48.48 7.68
N ALA A 363 -43.15 47.49 7.05
CA ALA A 363 -43.82 46.42 6.35
C ALA A 363 -44.36 45.42 7.37
N ARG A 364 -45.68 45.31 7.47
CA ARG A 364 -46.33 44.19 8.17
C ARG A 364 -46.05 42.90 7.40
N VAL A 365 -44.92 42.27 7.68
CA VAL A 365 -44.62 40.95 7.16
C VAL A 365 -45.33 39.92 8.04
N GLU A 366 -46.47 39.42 7.57
CA GLU A 366 -47.21 38.35 8.25
C GLU A 366 -46.55 37.00 7.92
N ILE A 367 -45.71 36.49 8.82
CA ILE A 367 -45.09 35.16 8.68
C ILE A 367 -46.14 34.10 9.01
N ARG A 368 -46.73 33.49 7.97
CA ARG A 368 -47.69 32.39 8.13
C ARG A 368 -46.95 31.05 8.05
N ARG A 369 -46.81 30.36 9.19
CA ARG A 369 -46.35 28.96 9.21
C ARG A 369 -47.45 28.05 8.68
N GLU A 370 -47.24 27.47 7.50
CA GLU A 370 -48.04 26.34 7.02
C GLU A 370 -47.27 25.05 7.30
N GLU A 371 -47.82 24.21 8.17
CA GLU A 371 -47.36 22.83 8.30
C GLU A 371 -47.91 22.04 7.11
N ARG A 372 -47.02 21.58 6.24
CA ARG A 372 -47.37 20.67 5.15
C ARG A 372 -46.75 19.31 5.42
N LEU A 373 -47.60 18.29 5.38
CA LEU A 373 -47.17 16.90 5.30
C LEU A 373 -46.66 16.68 3.88
N ASP A 374 -45.39 16.30 3.76
CA ASP A 374 -44.84 15.86 2.50
C ASP A 374 -45.34 14.45 2.13
N SER A 375 -45.03 13.99 0.91
CA SER A 375 -45.46 12.69 0.39
C SER A 375 -44.98 11.50 1.22
N ASP A 376 -43.99 11.72 2.06
CA ASP A 376 -43.31 10.70 2.85
C ASP A 376 -43.79 10.71 4.32
N GLY A 377 -44.75 11.59 4.65
CA GLY A 377 -45.39 11.67 5.96
C GLY A 377 -44.58 12.43 7.02
N GLN A 378 -43.53 13.15 6.63
CA GLN A 378 -42.77 14.03 7.52
C GLN A 378 -43.38 15.44 7.52
N ILE A 379 -43.42 16.06 8.71
CA ILE A 379 -43.87 17.44 8.85
C ILE A 379 -42.70 18.34 8.45
N ARG A 380 -42.81 18.97 7.28
CA ARG A 380 -41.91 20.06 6.88
C ARG A 380 -42.55 21.39 7.21
N ILE A 381 -41.82 22.20 7.98
CA ILE A 381 -42.20 23.57 8.28
C ILE A 381 -41.62 24.45 7.16
N GLU A 382 -42.47 24.89 6.23
CA GLU A 382 -42.11 25.91 5.24
C GLU A 382 -42.51 27.29 5.78
N GLU A 383 -41.52 28.15 6.05
CA GLU A 383 -41.75 29.56 6.33
C GLU A 383 -41.87 30.33 5.01
N ARG A 384 -43.09 30.71 4.62
CA ARG A 384 -43.32 31.62 3.50
C ARG A 384 -43.49 33.04 4.00
N VAL A 385 -42.66 33.93 3.49
CA VAL A 385 -42.76 35.38 3.67
C VAL A 385 -43.65 35.92 2.56
N ARG A 386 -44.78 36.53 2.91
CA ARG A 386 -45.66 37.24 1.96
C ARG A 386 -45.51 38.73 2.25
N GLU A 387 -44.88 39.45 1.34
CA GLU A 387 -44.82 40.91 1.38
C GLU A 387 -46.17 41.44 0.89
N GLU A 388 -46.93 42.12 1.76
CA GLU A 388 -48.09 42.91 1.32
C GLU A 388 -47.56 44.22 0.76
N ASP A 389 -47.61 44.36 -0.58
CA ASP A 389 -47.36 45.62 -1.26
C ASP A 389 -48.36 46.65 -0.75
N VAL A 390 -47.88 47.60 0.06
CA VAL A 390 -48.67 48.77 0.47
C VAL A 390 -48.88 49.61 -0.78
N ASN A 391 -50.10 49.57 -1.32
CA ASN A 391 -50.59 50.44 -2.39
C ASN A 391 -50.06 51.86 -2.18
N SER A 392 -49.14 52.28 -3.05
CA SER A 392 -48.92 53.69 -3.31
C SER A 392 -50.12 54.17 -4.12
N ASP A 393 -50.98 54.97 -3.48
CA ASP A 393 -52.01 55.74 -4.16
C ASP A 393 -51.32 56.62 -5.21
N ASP A 394 -51.41 56.19 -6.47
CA ASP A 394 -50.94 56.91 -7.66
C ASP A 394 -52.07 57.85 -8.10
N ASP A 395 -52.15 59.00 -7.42
CA ASP A 395 -52.96 60.15 -7.81
C ASP A 395 -52.42 60.70 -9.15
N SER A 396 -52.93 60.16 -10.25
CA SER A 396 -52.81 60.76 -11.58
C SER A 396 -54.12 61.48 -11.92
N ASP A 397 -54.20 62.74 -11.46
CA ASP A 397 -55.18 63.71 -11.94
C ASP A 397 -54.93 63.98 -13.44
N ASP A 398 -55.81 63.37 -14.26
CA ASP A 398 -55.96 63.59 -15.69
C ASP A 398 -56.84 64.83 -15.91
N ASP A 399 -56.23 66.02 -15.87
CA ASP A 399 -56.86 67.27 -16.30
C ASP A 399 -56.85 67.35 -17.84
N SER A 400 -57.85 66.71 -18.45
CA SER A 400 -58.26 66.96 -19.81
C SER A 400 -59.28 68.11 -19.87
N ASP A 401 -58.82 69.34 -20.12
CA ASP A 401 -59.67 70.43 -20.58
C ASP A 401 -59.49 70.63 -22.09
N LEU A 402 -60.59 70.43 -22.81
CA LEU A 402 -60.84 70.78 -24.21
C LEU A 402 -61.45 72.19 -24.28
N ASP A 403 -60.74 73.15 -24.88
CA ASP A 403 -61.21 74.06 -25.97
C ASP A 403 -60.16 75.13 -26.33
#